data_AF-A0A928DTV9-F1
#
_entry.id   AF-A0A928DTV9-F1
#
_cell.length_a   1.000
_cell.length_b   1.000
_cell.length_c   1.000
_cell.angle_alpha   90.00
_cell.angle_beta   90.00
_cell.angle_gamma   90.00
#
_symmetry.space_group_name_H-M   'P 1'
#
loop_
_entity.id
_entity.type
_entity.pdbx_description
1 polymer ?
#
loop_
_entity_poly.entity_id
_entity_poly.type
_entity_poly.pdbx_seq_one_letter_code
_entity_poly.pdbx_strand_id
1 'polypeptide(L)'
;MFTNFLEIFDFSITPEWVEERWSCIQPVGPMTTRGYRVAVSTGPEISDLVGSLTYYFDNKLDLVKINFEGYTGELDRLLQTMKYFHFSRQVTNDPNAILYASEINSQGHRSFLKTYHRLKPVDTKDPRKKFWITMELCAPER
;
A
#
# COMPACT_ATOMS: atom_id res chain seq x y z
N MET A 1 1.46 -9.84 -17.49
CA MET A 1 0.17 -9.39 -16.92
C MET A 1 0.51 -8.25 -15.96
N PHE A 2 0.12 -7.02 -16.26
CA PHE A 2 0.39 -5.89 -15.36
C PHE A 2 -0.62 -5.89 -14.23
N THR A 3 -0.18 -5.57 -13.02
CA THR A 3 -1.03 -5.62 -11.82
C THR A 3 -1.73 -4.28 -11.65
N ASN A 4 -3.06 -4.29 -11.56
CA ASN A 4 -3.84 -3.08 -11.30
C ASN A 4 -3.77 -2.72 -9.81
N PHE A 5 -3.61 -1.45 -9.47
CA PHE A 5 -3.57 -1.01 -8.06
C PHE A 5 -4.89 -1.29 -7.36
N LEU A 6 -6.02 -1.14 -8.05
CA LEU A 6 -7.34 -1.43 -7.47
C LEU A 6 -7.52 -2.92 -7.13
N GLU A 7 -6.89 -3.81 -7.89
CA GLU A 7 -6.95 -5.27 -7.65
C GLU A 7 -6.21 -5.64 -6.36
N ILE A 8 -5.00 -5.12 -6.15
CA ILE A 8 -4.17 -5.47 -4.98
C ILE A 8 -4.54 -4.70 -3.71
N PHE A 9 -5.35 -3.66 -3.83
CA PHE A 9 -5.86 -2.88 -2.71
C PHE A 9 -7.35 -3.16 -2.42
N ASP A 10 -7.92 -4.23 -2.99
CA ASP A 10 -9.31 -4.63 -2.77
C ASP A 10 -9.48 -5.32 -1.41
N PHE A 11 -10.48 -4.89 -0.64
CA PHE A 11 -10.82 -5.47 0.67
C PHE A 11 -11.64 -6.76 0.60
N SER A 12 -11.98 -7.22 -0.61
CA SER A 12 -12.63 -8.51 -0.89
C SER A 12 -11.63 -9.66 -1.06
N ILE A 13 -10.32 -9.37 -1.03
CA ILE A 13 -9.26 -10.38 -1.10
C ILE A 13 -9.38 -11.35 0.08
N THR A 14 -9.25 -12.65 -0.20
CA THR A 14 -9.23 -13.72 0.80
C THR A 14 -7.81 -14.28 0.99
N PRO A 15 -7.52 -15.00 2.08
CA PRO A 15 -6.23 -15.67 2.26
C PRO A 15 -5.89 -16.63 1.11
N GLU A 16 -6.87 -17.40 0.62
CA GLU A 16 -6.70 -18.35 -0.47
C GLU A 16 -6.29 -17.63 -1.76
N TRP A 17 -6.92 -16.49 -2.06
CA TRP A 17 -6.52 -15.67 -3.21
C TRP A 17 -5.06 -15.21 -3.10
N VAL A 18 -4.60 -14.82 -1.89
CA VAL A 18 -3.20 -14.41 -1.67
C VAL A 18 -2.26 -15.59 -1.95
N GLU A 19 -2.61 -16.78 -1.44
CA GLU A 19 -1.85 -18.02 -1.62
C GLU A 19 -1.77 -18.46 -3.09
N GLU A 20 -2.84 -18.29 -3.86
CA GLU A 20 -2.88 -18.60 -5.29
C GLU A 20 -2.16 -17.55 -6.13
N ARG A 21 -2.30 -16.27 -5.78
CA ARG A 21 -1.78 -15.14 -6.57
C ARG A 21 -0.28 -14.98 -6.46
N TRP A 22 0.28 -15.18 -5.26
CA TRP A 22 1.67 -14.83 -4.95
C TRP A 22 2.51 -16.09 -4.71
N SER A 23 3.55 -16.27 -5.53
CA SER A 23 4.41 -17.46 -5.41
C SER A 23 5.33 -17.47 -4.19
N CYS A 24 5.56 -16.32 -3.54
CA CYS A 24 6.44 -16.20 -2.39
C CYS A 24 5.77 -15.35 -1.30
N ILE A 25 5.36 -16.02 -0.23
CA ILE A 25 4.60 -15.41 0.86
C ILE A 25 5.33 -15.63 2.17
N GLN A 26 5.44 -14.57 2.96
CA GLN A 26 6.01 -14.58 4.28
C GLN A 26 4.90 -14.33 5.31
N PRO A 27 4.56 -15.31 6.15
CA PRO A 27 3.62 -15.08 7.23
C PRO A 27 4.20 -14.08 8.23
N VAL A 28 3.42 -13.09 8.64
CA VAL A 28 3.81 -12.03 9.58
C VAL A 28 2.69 -11.75 10.57
N GLY A 29 3.03 -11.29 11.78
CA GLY A 29 2.06 -10.90 12.81
C GLY A 29 1.86 -11.92 13.94
N PRO A 30 1.13 -11.53 15.00
CA PRO A 30 0.83 -12.39 16.14
C PRO A 30 -0.23 -13.46 15.79
N MET A 31 -0.38 -14.51 16.61
CA MET A 31 -1.37 -15.59 16.37
C MET A 31 -2.81 -15.11 16.13
N THR A 32 -3.19 -13.94 16.67
CA THR A 32 -4.55 -13.37 16.55
C THR A 32 -4.79 -12.58 15.26
N THR A 33 -3.75 -12.33 14.46
CA THR A 33 -3.88 -11.59 13.19
C THR A 33 -2.98 -12.25 12.17
N ARG A 34 -3.59 -12.93 11.20
CA ARG A 34 -2.83 -13.63 10.17
C ARG A 34 -2.41 -12.62 9.11
N GLY A 35 -1.13 -12.26 9.11
CA GLY A 35 -0.55 -11.38 8.10
C GLY A 35 0.16 -12.18 7.02
N TYR A 36 -0.02 -11.79 5.76
CA TYR A 36 0.66 -12.36 4.61
C TYR A 36 1.43 -11.26 3.88
N ARG A 37 2.76 -11.32 3.95
CA ARG A 37 3.65 -10.37 3.27
C ARG A 37 4.18 -10.95 1.97
N VAL A 38 4.12 -10.15 0.91
CA VAL A 38 4.53 -10.54 -0.44
C VAL A 38 5.39 -9.44 -1.07
N ALA A 39 6.33 -9.83 -1.94
CA ALA A 39 7.03 -8.90 -2.79
C ALA A 39 6.15 -8.54 -4.00
N VAL A 40 6.00 -7.25 -4.29
CA VAL A 40 5.16 -6.77 -5.39
C VAL A 40 5.94 -5.85 -6.32
N SER A 41 5.74 -6.07 -7.63
CA SER A 41 6.09 -5.13 -8.68
C SER A 41 4.92 -5.07 -9.65
N THR A 42 4.32 -3.90 -9.83
CA THR A 42 3.10 -3.76 -10.64
C THR A 42 3.37 -3.68 -12.14
N GLY A 43 4.62 -3.38 -12.51
CA GLY A 43 5.08 -3.30 -13.88
C GLY A 43 6.44 -2.58 -14.03
N PRO A 44 6.86 -2.32 -15.27
CA PRO A 44 8.14 -1.69 -15.61
C PRO A 44 8.09 -0.16 -15.67
N GLU A 45 6.90 0.46 -15.64
CA GLU A 45 6.75 1.91 -15.83
C GLU A 45 7.28 2.70 -14.64
N ILE A 46 7.65 3.96 -14.88
CA ILE A 46 8.15 4.84 -13.81
C ILE A 46 7.11 5.09 -12.70
N SER A 47 5.82 4.99 -13.05
CA SER A 47 4.68 5.15 -12.13
C SER A 47 4.27 3.84 -11.44
N ASP A 48 4.93 2.72 -11.75
CA ASP A 48 4.65 1.43 -11.11
C ASP A 48 5.24 1.35 -9.71
N LEU A 49 4.54 0.62 -8.84
CA LEU A 49 4.95 0.36 -7.47
C LEU A 49 5.90 -0.83 -7.43
N VAL A 50 6.97 -0.69 -6.65
CA VAL A 50 7.89 -1.78 -6.32
C VAL A 50 8.12 -1.79 -4.82
N GLY A 51 7.94 -2.95 -4.18
CA GLY A 51 8.14 -3.07 -2.75
C GLY A 51 7.52 -4.32 -2.16
N SER A 52 6.96 -4.16 -0.97
CA SER A 52 6.28 -5.21 -0.23
C SER A 52 4.85 -4.81 0.11
N LEU A 53 3.94 -5.78 0.02
CA LEU A 53 2.55 -5.65 0.40
C LEU A 53 2.25 -6.65 1.51
N THR A 54 1.53 -6.23 2.53
CA THR A 54 1.14 -7.07 3.66
C THR A 54 -0.36 -7.01 3.86
N TYR A 55 -1.04 -8.15 3.72
CA TYR A 55 -2.47 -8.30 3.97
C TYR A 55 -2.67 -8.82 5.38
N TYR A 56 -3.52 -8.19 6.17
CA TYR A 56 -3.85 -8.61 7.53
C TYR A 56 -5.30 -9.06 7.61
N PHE A 57 -5.50 -10.30 8.04
CA PHE A 57 -6.81 -10.90 8.22
C PHE A 57 -7.15 -11.03 9.70
N ASP A 58 -8.41 -10.83 10.03
CA ASP A 58 -8.94 -11.11 11.37
C ASP A 58 -9.20 -12.61 11.58
N ASN A 59 -9.76 -12.97 12.73
CA ASN A 59 -10.09 -14.36 13.06
C ASN A 59 -11.22 -14.95 12.20
N LYS A 60 -11.99 -14.12 11.49
CA LYS A 60 -13.04 -14.53 10.54
C LYS A 60 -12.50 -14.65 9.12
N LEU A 61 -11.20 -14.45 8.91
CA LEU A 61 -10.55 -14.40 7.61
C LEU A 61 -11.01 -13.21 6.74
N ASP A 62 -11.56 -12.17 7.36
CA ASP A 62 -11.88 -10.93 6.68
C ASP A 62 -10.63 -10.04 6.62
N LEU A 63 -10.34 -9.47 5.45
CA LEU A 63 -9.24 -8.54 5.26
C LEU A 63 -9.53 -7.21 5.98
N VAL A 64 -8.81 -6.93 7.05
CA VAL A 64 -9.00 -5.73 7.87
C VAL A 64 -8.04 -4.60 7.52
N LYS A 65 -6.87 -4.95 6.97
CA LYS A 65 -5.81 -3.97 6.71
C LYS A 65 -4.84 -4.42 5.63
N ILE A 66 -4.38 -3.47 4.82
CA ILE A 66 -3.36 -3.65 3.79
C ILE A 66 -2.24 -2.63 4.01
N ASN A 67 -1.00 -3.10 4.15
CA ASN A 67 0.17 -2.24 4.27
C ASN A 67 1.07 -2.39 3.05
N PHE A 68 1.43 -1.27 2.43
CA PHE A 68 2.43 -1.22 1.38
C PHE A 68 3.66 -0.43 1.85
N GLU A 69 4.84 -0.98 1.60
CA GLU A 69 6.10 -0.30 1.81
C GLU A 69 6.98 -0.51 0.58
N GLY A 70 7.43 0.58 -0.04
CA GLY A 70 8.17 0.51 -1.28
C GLY A 70 8.47 1.86 -1.90
N TYR A 71 8.57 1.87 -3.22
CA TYR A 71 8.90 3.07 -3.97
C TYR A 71 8.20 3.15 -5.34
N THR A 72 8.12 4.37 -5.85
CA THR A 72 7.69 4.70 -7.21
C THR A 72 8.46 5.92 -7.72
N GLY A 73 8.60 6.02 -9.04
CA GLY A 73 9.24 7.16 -9.68
C GLY A 73 8.28 8.33 -9.84
N GLU A 74 6.98 8.05 -9.98
CA GLU A 74 5.92 9.05 -10.12
C GLU A 74 4.72 8.71 -9.24
N LEU A 75 4.15 9.74 -8.61
CA LEU A 75 3.05 9.59 -7.67
C LEU A 75 1.67 9.72 -8.33
N ASP A 76 1.55 10.28 -9.52
CA ASP A 76 0.26 10.64 -10.12
C ASP A 76 -0.70 9.47 -10.22
N ARG A 77 -0.24 8.31 -10.70
CA ARG A 77 -1.06 7.10 -10.81
C ARG A 77 -1.51 6.57 -9.44
N LEU A 78 -0.61 6.59 -8.46
CA LEU A 78 -0.94 6.19 -7.09
C LEU A 78 -1.96 7.15 -6.49
N LEU A 79 -1.73 8.46 -6.57
CA LEU A 79 -2.62 9.48 -6.04
C LEU A 79 -4.00 9.46 -6.70
N GLN A 80 -4.07 9.21 -8.01
CA GLN A 80 -5.34 8.98 -8.70
C GLN A 80 -6.09 7.77 -8.12
N THR A 81 -5.38 6.68 -7.85
CA THR A 81 -5.97 5.50 -7.20
C THR A 81 -6.46 5.84 -5.79
N MET A 82 -5.66 6.59 -5.02
CA MET A 82 -6.01 6.97 -3.65
C MET A 82 -7.22 7.93 -3.55
N LYS A 83 -7.52 8.68 -4.62
CA LYS A 83 -8.75 9.48 -4.68
C LYS A 83 -10.01 8.61 -4.61
N TYR A 84 -9.99 7.39 -5.15
CA TYR A 84 -11.11 6.44 -5.00
C TYR A 84 -11.33 6.01 -3.54
N PHE A 85 -10.28 6.07 -2.72
CA PHE A 85 -10.35 5.81 -1.28
C PHE A 85 -10.59 7.10 -0.45
N HIS A 86 -10.99 8.20 -1.10
CA HIS A 86 -11.26 9.50 -0.44
C HIS A 86 -10.06 10.08 0.32
N PHE A 87 -8.84 9.82 -0.15
CA PHE A 87 -7.65 10.43 0.45
C PHE A 87 -7.55 11.91 0.12
N SER A 88 -7.24 12.71 1.14
CA SER A 88 -6.95 14.14 1.00
C SER A 88 -5.59 14.47 1.63
N ARG A 89 -4.91 15.47 1.08
CA ARG A 89 -3.62 15.93 1.61
C ARG A 89 -3.81 16.48 3.01
N GLN A 90 -2.95 16.04 3.93
CA GLN A 90 -2.96 16.45 5.33
C GLN A 90 -1.73 17.30 5.65
N VAL A 91 -1.85 18.16 6.66
CA VAL A 91 -0.71 18.85 7.26
C VAL A 91 0.06 17.83 8.11
N THR A 92 1.38 17.85 8.01
CA THR A 92 2.29 17.01 8.81
C THR A 92 3.47 17.85 9.30
N ASN A 93 3.97 17.54 10.50
CA ASN A 93 5.13 18.22 11.07
C ASN A 93 6.46 17.70 10.52
N ASP A 94 6.43 16.65 9.70
CA ASP A 94 7.60 16.12 9.02
C ASP A 94 7.85 16.92 7.73
N PRO A 95 8.90 17.75 7.66
CA PRO A 95 9.15 18.61 6.51
C PRO A 95 9.53 17.85 5.24
N ASN A 96 9.92 16.58 5.36
CA ASN A 96 10.33 15.75 4.23
C ASN A 96 9.22 14.79 3.77
N ALA A 97 8.08 14.78 4.46
CA ALA A 97 6.96 13.92 4.14
C ALA A 97 5.79 14.70 3.55
N ILE A 98 5.15 14.09 2.55
CA ILE A 98 3.79 14.48 2.16
C ILE A 98 2.87 13.40 2.68
N LEU A 99 1.94 13.80 3.55
CA LEU A 99 0.93 12.94 4.14
C LEU A 99 -0.40 13.12 3.40
N TYR A 100 -1.00 12.01 3.03
CA TYR A 100 -2.39 11.90 2.61
C TYR A 100 -3.09 10.95 3.57
N ALA A 101 -4.35 11.24 3.87
CA ALA A 101 -5.16 10.35 4.69
C ALA A 101 -6.61 10.37 4.25
N SER A 102 -7.29 9.25 4.46
CA SER A 102 -8.74 9.17 4.32
C SER A 102 -9.43 9.89 5.49
N GLU A 103 -10.74 10.00 5.38
CA GLU A 103 -11.61 10.25 6.53
C GLU A 103 -11.51 9.07 7.52
N ILE A 104 -11.84 9.35 8.78
CA ILE A 104 -11.93 8.33 9.82
C ILE A 104 -13.22 7.54 9.57
N ASN A 105 -13.14 6.21 9.52
CA ASN A 105 -14.33 5.37 9.39
C ASN A 105 -15.10 5.30 10.73
N SER A 106 -16.32 4.75 10.71
CA SER A 106 -17.17 4.60 11.90
C SER A 106 -16.53 3.81 13.06
N GLN A 107 -15.49 3.02 12.77
CA GLN A 107 -14.72 2.24 13.75
C GLN A 107 -13.52 3.00 14.35
N GLY A 108 -13.32 4.26 13.95
CA GLY A 108 -12.20 5.08 14.43
C GLY A 108 -10.87 4.82 13.71
N HIS A 109 -10.86 3.99 12.65
CA HIS A 109 -9.66 3.72 11.87
C HIS A 109 -9.49 4.75 10.75
N ARG A 110 -8.23 5.07 10.44
CA ARG A 110 -7.86 6.03 9.39
C ARG A 110 -6.78 5.45 8.51
N SER A 111 -7.03 5.42 7.20
CA SER A 111 -6.03 5.02 6.21
C SER A 111 -5.08 6.19 5.92
N PHE A 112 -3.80 5.90 5.69
CA PHE A 112 -2.79 6.91 5.42
C PHE A 112 -1.78 6.49 4.36
N LEU A 113 -1.27 7.48 3.65
CA LEU A 113 -0.22 7.38 2.65
C LEU A 113 0.81 8.46 2.98
N LYS A 114 2.01 8.03 3.34
CA LYS A 114 3.16 8.89 3.55
C LYS A 114 4.13 8.70 2.41
N THR A 115 4.55 9.80 1.81
CA THR A 115 5.52 9.80 0.73
C THR A 115 6.71 10.67 1.12
N TYR A 116 7.91 10.19 0.81
CA TYR A 116 9.15 10.88 1.09
C TYR A 116 9.92 11.03 -0.21
N HIS A 117 10.37 12.24 -0.52
CA HIS A 117 11.35 12.39 -1.59
C HIS A 117 12.65 11.73 -1.13
N ARG A 118 13.18 10.79 -1.90
CA ARG A 118 14.46 10.18 -1.53
C ARG A 118 15.55 11.24 -1.68
N LEU A 119 16.16 11.64 -0.57
CA LEU A 119 17.14 12.75 -0.52
C LEU A 119 18.53 12.37 -1.05
N LYS A 120 18.74 11.13 -1.52
CA LYS A 120 19.98 10.72 -2.19
C LYS A 120 19.85 11.01 -3.69
N PRO A 121 20.95 11.30 -4.43
CA PRO A 121 20.84 11.57 -5.87
C PRO A 121 20.04 10.43 -6.51
N VAL A 122 19.01 10.80 -7.26
CA VAL A 122 18.13 9.86 -7.95
C VAL A 122 19.02 8.81 -8.61
N ASP A 123 18.86 7.55 -8.22
CA ASP A 123 19.62 6.45 -8.78
C ASP A 123 19.30 6.40 -10.28
N THR A 124 20.23 6.88 -11.12
CA THR A 124 20.03 6.96 -12.57
C THR A 124 19.85 5.59 -13.21
N LYS A 125 20.12 4.50 -12.49
CA LYS A 125 19.92 3.12 -12.95
C LYS A 125 18.49 2.62 -12.73
N ASP A 126 17.72 3.19 -11.80
CA ASP A 126 16.31 2.84 -11.61
C ASP A 126 15.47 4.10 -11.30
N PRO A 127 14.84 4.69 -12.33
CA PRO A 127 14.08 5.93 -12.18
C PRO A 127 12.87 5.79 -11.24
N ARG A 128 12.46 4.55 -10.90
CA ARG A 128 11.38 4.30 -9.94
C ARG A 128 11.78 4.59 -8.49
N LYS A 129 13.06 4.74 -8.17
CA LYS A 129 13.52 4.94 -6.77
C LYS A 129 13.46 6.38 -6.27
N LYS A 130 12.58 7.20 -6.85
CA LYS A 130 12.47 8.65 -6.55
C LYS A 130 11.69 8.93 -5.26
N PHE A 131 10.56 8.26 -5.07
CA PHE A 131 9.72 8.43 -3.88
C PHE A 131 9.69 7.15 -3.07
N TRP A 132 10.01 7.26 -1.78
CA TRP A 132 9.71 6.19 -0.82
C TRP A 132 8.27 6.35 -0.33
N ILE A 133 7.54 5.25 -0.25
CA ILE A 133 6.14 5.22 0.11
C ILE A 133 5.94 4.25 1.27
N THR A 134 5.21 4.72 2.28
CA THR A 134 4.57 3.86 3.26
C THR A 134 3.08 4.14 3.24
N MET A 135 2.28 3.09 3.14
CA MET A 135 0.83 3.18 3.02
C MET A 135 0.18 2.14 3.91
N GLU A 136 -0.90 2.54 4.57
CA GLU A 136 -1.76 1.69 5.36
C GLU A 136 -3.20 1.99 4.95
N LEU A 137 -3.89 0.96 4.48
CA LEU A 137 -5.30 0.99 4.13
C LEU A 137 -6.06 0.16 5.15
N CYS A 138 -7.02 0.76 5.82
CA CYS A 138 -7.96 0.06 6.70
C CYS A 138 -9.26 -0.23 5.94
N ALA A 139 -9.87 -1.38 6.22
CA ALA A 139 -11.10 -1.79 5.56
C ALA A 139 -12.22 -0.76 5.78
N PRO A 140 -13.02 -0.45 4.72
CA PRO A 140 -14.25 0.29 4.89
C PRO A 140 -15.27 -0.55 5.67
N GLU A 141 -16.30 0.11 6.22
CA GLU A 141 -17.43 -0.55 6.84
C GLU A 141 -18.18 -1.41 5.80
N ARG A 142 -18.63 -2.61 6.19
CA ARG A 142 -19.50 -3.48 5.38
C ARG A 142 -20.97 -3.25 5.72
#